data_AF-A0A951UVB9-F1
#
_entry.id   AF-A0A951UVB9-F1
#
_cell.length_a   1.000
_cell.length_b   1.000
_cell.length_c   1.000
_cell.angle_alpha   90.00
_cell.angle_beta   90.00
_cell.angle_gamma   90.00
#
_symmetry.space_group_name_H-M   'P 1'
#
loop_
_entity.id
_entity.type
_entity.pdbx_description
1 polymer ?
#
loop_
_entity_poly.entity_id
_entity_poly.type
_entity_poly.pdbx_seq_one_letter_code
_entity_poly.pdbx_strand_id
1 'polypeptide(L)'
;MKSYLITKLLVELIGIGGIVTPSMAQNNLNYSTEKTQLTANNLSGLPGQTVKQVIAWSRSHKFLPPLQAVQKLEDHYPDYQSIIKLGQKLGQSASYISFEVFVNSNKIVESQTVDYRDYSRMRPSLSFTQKDSEGLKLIQKIYSEQIKKDFIRAKQVESRKSNLSNNFKINIYQGKLFIYQTFNDTNSSQFSIFRPEALNRLLKN
;
A
#
# COMPACT_ATOMS: atom_id res chain seq x y z
N MET A 1 4.23 -69.70 -9.53
CA MET A 1 4.94 -69.08 -8.38
C MET A 1 3.93 -68.25 -7.60
N LYS A 2 3.35 -68.83 -6.54
CA LYS A 2 3.55 -68.45 -5.10
C LYS A 2 3.11 -67.00 -4.82
N SER A 3 2.15 -66.66 -3.97
CA SER A 3 1.44 -67.39 -2.90
C SER A 3 0.13 -66.68 -2.51
N TYR A 4 -0.79 -67.50 -2.00
CA TYR A 4 -1.96 -67.26 -1.14
C TYR A 4 -1.75 -66.29 0.04
N LEU A 5 -2.84 -65.59 0.46
CA LEU A 5 -3.48 -65.66 1.80
C LEU A 5 -4.66 -64.64 1.84
N ILE A 6 -5.93 -65.07 1.86
CA ILE A 6 -6.80 -65.43 3.02
C ILE A 6 -7.24 -64.22 3.89
N THR A 7 -8.47 -63.76 3.61
CA THR A 7 -9.69 -63.65 4.46
C THR A 7 -9.78 -62.75 5.72
N LYS A 8 -10.99 -62.14 5.82
CA LYS A 8 -11.75 -61.59 6.98
C LYS A 8 -11.49 -60.11 7.31
N LEU A 9 -12.47 -59.25 7.61
CA LEU A 9 -13.82 -59.44 8.14
C LEU A 9 -14.73 -58.22 7.84
N LEU A 10 -16.02 -58.50 7.76
CA LEU A 10 -17.21 -57.64 7.78
C LEU A 10 -17.20 -56.55 8.87
N VAL A 11 -17.76 -55.36 8.59
CA VAL A 11 -18.83 -54.71 9.39
C VAL A 11 -19.67 -53.83 8.45
N GLU A 12 -20.92 -54.24 8.22
CA GLU A 12 -22.01 -53.32 7.86
C GLU A 12 -22.55 -52.71 9.16
N LEU A 13 -22.81 -51.40 9.17
CA LEU A 13 -23.94 -50.87 9.93
C LEU A 13 -24.53 -49.65 9.23
N ILE A 14 -25.81 -49.83 8.91
CA ILE A 14 -26.79 -48.90 8.35
C ILE A 14 -27.04 -47.77 9.35
N GLY A 15 -27.24 -46.54 8.87
CA GLY A 15 -27.84 -45.53 9.75
C GLY A 15 -27.95 -44.09 9.24
N ILE A 16 -28.97 -43.84 8.41
CA ILE A 16 -29.88 -42.66 8.44
C ILE A 16 -29.29 -41.23 8.34
N GLY A 17 -29.61 -40.57 7.22
CA GLY A 17 -30.12 -39.18 7.12
C GLY A 17 -29.46 -38.05 7.91
N GLY A 18 -28.78 -37.14 7.21
CA GLY A 18 -28.38 -35.84 7.77
C GLY A 18 -27.61 -34.95 6.81
N ILE A 19 -28.33 -34.05 6.15
CA ILE A 19 -27.94 -32.71 5.69
C ILE A 19 -26.47 -32.51 5.21
N VAL A 20 -26.33 -32.33 3.90
CA VAL A 20 -25.13 -31.75 3.29
C VAL A 20 -25.01 -30.30 3.75
N THR A 21 -24.00 -29.97 4.55
CA THR A 21 -23.51 -28.59 4.69
C THR A 21 -22.14 -28.52 4.03
N PRO A 22 -21.87 -27.55 3.15
CA PRO A 22 -20.52 -27.32 2.68
C PRO A 22 -19.71 -26.75 3.86
N SER A 23 -18.86 -27.58 4.46
CA SER A 23 -17.86 -27.08 5.40
C SER A 23 -16.98 -26.08 4.66
N MET A 24 -17.02 -24.84 5.10
CA MET A 24 -16.16 -23.77 4.64
C MET A 24 -14.71 -24.27 4.64
N ALA A 25 -14.15 -24.41 3.44
CA ALA A 25 -12.72 -24.54 3.27
C ALA A 25 -12.07 -23.34 3.95
N GLN A 26 -11.47 -23.57 5.12
CA GLN A 26 -10.49 -22.66 5.67
C GLN A 26 -9.34 -22.64 4.65
N ASN A 27 -9.37 -21.63 3.79
CA ASN A 27 -8.19 -21.21 3.04
C ASN A 27 -7.17 -20.72 4.06
N ASN A 28 -6.43 -21.67 4.62
CA ASN A 28 -5.14 -21.45 5.26
C ASN A 28 -4.21 -20.93 4.17
N LEU A 29 -4.27 -19.61 3.94
CA LEU A 29 -3.19 -18.88 3.28
C LEU A 29 -1.99 -18.95 4.22
N ASN A 30 -1.23 -20.03 4.05
CA ASN A 30 0.11 -20.20 4.56
C ASN A 30 0.95 -19.04 3.99
N TYR A 31 1.02 -17.93 4.73
CA TYR A 31 2.10 -16.97 4.57
C TYR A 31 3.37 -17.66 5.04
N SER A 32 4.01 -18.37 4.13
CA SER A 32 5.30 -19.00 4.37
C SER A 32 6.29 -17.93 4.83
N THR A 33 6.94 -18.25 5.94
CA THR A 33 8.02 -17.53 6.61
C THR A 33 9.21 -17.34 5.68
N GLU A 34 9.13 -16.38 4.77
CA GLU A 34 10.29 -15.65 4.27
C GLU A 34 10.33 -14.30 4.98
N LYS A 35 10.69 -14.33 6.28
CA LYS A 35 11.33 -13.17 6.93
C LYS A 35 12.72 -13.02 6.31
N THR A 36 12.80 -12.58 5.05
CA THR A 36 14.01 -11.92 4.57
C THR A 36 14.20 -10.71 5.47
N GLN A 37 15.27 -10.70 6.26
CA GLN A 37 15.52 -9.75 7.35
C GLN A 37 15.40 -8.31 6.85
N LEU A 38 14.21 -7.74 7.02
CA LEU A 38 14.01 -6.31 7.15
C LEU A 38 14.69 -5.92 8.45
N THR A 39 15.90 -5.38 8.37
CA THR A 39 16.58 -4.84 9.54
C THR A 39 15.66 -3.81 10.19
N ALA A 40 15.49 -3.89 11.51
CA ALA A 40 14.49 -3.10 12.26
C ALA A 40 14.58 -1.57 12.00
N ASN A 41 15.74 -1.08 11.55
CA ASN A 41 15.98 0.32 11.22
C ASN A 41 15.38 0.77 9.88
N ASN A 42 15.04 -0.14 8.96
CA ASN A 42 14.47 0.18 7.65
C ASN A 42 12.93 0.08 7.59
N LEU A 43 12.29 -0.39 8.68
CA LEU A 43 10.84 -0.51 8.76
C LEU A 43 10.16 0.65 9.50
N SER A 44 10.91 1.42 10.30
CA SER A 44 10.37 2.42 11.23
C SER A 44 9.58 3.55 10.56
N GLY A 45 9.75 3.73 9.25
CA GLY A 45 9.09 4.75 8.44
C GLY A 45 7.92 4.26 7.60
N LEU A 46 7.43 3.03 7.76
CA LEU A 46 6.41 2.40 6.92
C LEU A 46 5.06 2.19 7.63
N PRO A 47 3.97 1.90 6.90
CA PRO A 47 2.69 1.55 7.52
C PRO A 47 2.81 0.34 8.45
N GLY A 48 2.01 0.34 9.52
CA GLY A 48 2.05 -0.67 10.59
C GLY A 48 2.96 -0.33 11.76
N GLN A 49 3.77 0.72 11.67
CA GLN A 49 4.55 1.24 12.79
C GLN A 49 3.74 2.23 13.63
N THR A 50 4.19 2.46 14.87
CA THR A 50 3.64 3.54 15.69
C THR A 50 3.99 4.90 15.07
N VAL A 51 3.10 5.88 15.26
CA VAL A 51 3.34 7.25 14.80
C VAL A 51 4.63 7.85 15.39
N LYS A 52 4.97 7.48 16.63
CA LYS A 52 6.22 7.91 17.28
C LYS A 52 7.47 7.44 16.51
N GLN A 53 7.46 6.18 16.04
CA GLN A 53 8.56 5.64 15.24
C GLN A 53 8.68 6.34 13.89
N VAL A 54 7.55 6.59 13.21
CA VAL A 54 7.55 7.27 11.90
C VAL A 54 7.99 8.73 12.03
N ILE A 55 7.59 9.45 13.08
CA ILE A 55 8.08 10.79 13.37
C ILE A 55 9.59 10.78 13.62
N ALA A 56 10.09 9.86 14.46
CA ALA A 56 11.52 9.74 14.75
C ALA A 56 12.33 9.45 13.48
N TRP A 57 11.85 8.52 12.65
CA TRP A 57 12.41 8.22 11.35
C TRP A 57 12.46 9.47 10.45
N SER A 58 11.35 10.23 10.35
CA SER A 58 11.26 11.42 9.49
C SER A 58 12.29 12.50 9.87
N ARG A 59 12.60 12.66 11.17
CA ARG A 59 13.61 13.63 11.65
C ARG A 59 15.03 13.29 11.20
N SER A 60 15.31 12.02 10.95
CA SER A 60 16.60 11.54 10.45
C SER A 60 16.62 11.34 8.94
N HIS A 61 15.51 11.61 8.24
CA HIS A 61 15.37 11.31 6.83
C HIS A 61 16.16 12.32 5.98
N LYS A 62 17.03 11.82 5.09
CA LYS A 62 17.95 12.68 4.30
C LYS A 62 17.25 13.57 3.27
N PHE A 63 16.03 13.20 2.86
CA PHE A 63 15.31 13.91 1.80
C PHE A 63 14.06 14.63 2.26
N LEU A 64 13.41 14.15 3.32
CA LEU A 64 12.14 14.71 3.78
C LEU A 64 12.43 15.65 4.95
N PRO A 65 11.82 16.84 4.99
CA PRO A 65 11.68 17.59 6.23
C PRO A 65 11.02 16.74 7.34
N PRO A 66 11.22 17.10 8.61
CA PRO A 66 10.51 16.45 9.71
C PRO A 66 8.99 16.56 9.54
N LEU A 67 8.27 15.47 9.86
CA LEU A 67 6.81 15.47 9.91
C LEU A 67 6.31 16.46 10.96
N GLN A 68 5.27 17.21 10.58
CA GLN A 68 4.52 18.12 11.45
C GLN A 68 3.09 17.64 11.58
N ALA A 69 2.50 17.82 12.76
CA ALA A 69 1.09 17.51 12.97
C ALA A 69 0.23 18.46 12.13
N VAL A 70 -0.84 17.93 11.54
CA VAL A 70 -1.81 18.70 10.77
C VAL A 70 -3.06 18.91 11.61
N GLN A 71 -3.58 20.14 11.63
CA GLN A 71 -4.88 20.41 12.18
C GLN A 71 -5.95 19.86 11.22
N LYS A 72 -6.56 18.73 11.58
CA LYS A 72 -7.58 18.08 10.73
C LYS A 72 -8.84 18.94 10.71
N LEU A 73 -9.26 19.32 9.50
CA LEU A 73 -10.56 19.93 9.27
C LEU A 73 -11.62 18.86 8.97
N GLU A 74 -11.20 17.75 8.35
CA GLU A 74 -12.05 16.60 8.01
C GLU A 74 -11.24 15.29 8.12
N ASP A 75 -11.95 14.16 8.17
CA ASP A 75 -11.35 12.82 8.36
C ASP A 75 -10.38 12.41 7.26
N HIS A 76 -10.54 12.95 6.06
CA HIS A 76 -9.72 12.63 4.89
C HIS A 76 -8.38 13.40 4.83
N TYR A 77 -8.15 14.36 5.73
CA TYR A 77 -6.86 15.04 5.86
C TYR A 77 -5.84 14.14 6.57
N PRO A 78 -4.54 14.25 6.25
CA PRO A 78 -3.51 13.52 6.97
C PRO A 78 -3.42 13.97 8.43
N ASP A 79 -2.94 13.10 9.30
CA ASP A 79 -2.65 13.42 10.70
C ASP A 79 -1.30 14.13 10.84
N TYR A 80 -0.35 13.79 9.96
CA TYR A 80 0.97 14.43 9.88
C TYR A 80 1.38 14.62 8.42
N GLN A 81 2.12 15.69 8.16
CA GLN A 81 2.65 15.96 6.83
C GLN A 81 4.07 16.53 6.87
N SER A 82 4.80 16.35 5.77
CA SER A 82 6.05 17.03 5.44
C SER A 82 5.96 17.55 4.01
N ILE A 83 6.33 18.81 3.77
CA ILE A 83 6.21 19.45 2.46
C ILE A 83 7.58 19.93 1.97
N ILE A 84 7.92 19.59 0.73
CA ILE A 84 9.06 20.12 -0.02
C ILE A 84 8.53 21.01 -1.13
N LYS A 85 8.87 22.30 -1.09
CA LYS A 85 8.55 23.24 -2.19
C LYS A 85 9.62 23.13 -3.28
N LEU A 86 9.19 22.91 -4.52
CA LEU A 86 10.04 22.74 -5.69
C LEU A 86 10.00 24.00 -6.55
N GLY A 87 10.85 24.97 -6.18
CA GLY A 87 11.00 26.23 -6.91
C GLY A 87 9.84 27.22 -6.69
N GLN A 88 10.22 28.49 -6.56
CA GLN A 88 9.32 29.63 -6.74
C GLN A 88 9.98 30.53 -7.77
N LYS A 89 9.38 30.69 -8.94
CA LYS A 89 9.64 31.85 -9.78
C LYS A 89 8.57 32.89 -9.45
N LEU A 90 8.95 34.17 -9.35
CA LEU A 90 8.02 35.28 -9.17
C LEU A 90 6.89 35.16 -10.20
N GLY A 91 5.65 35.09 -9.73
CA GLY A 91 4.44 34.99 -10.58
C GLY A 91 4.06 33.57 -11.05
N GLN A 92 4.71 32.50 -10.59
CA GLN A 92 4.32 31.12 -10.92
C GLN A 92 3.86 30.34 -9.67
N SER A 93 2.80 29.56 -9.83
CA SER A 93 2.34 28.62 -8.81
C SER A 93 3.43 27.59 -8.50
N ALA A 94 3.77 27.44 -7.23
CA ALA A 94 4.83 26.53 -6.81
C ALA A 94 4.41 25.06 -6.98
N SER A 95 5.35 24.24 -7.46
CA SER A 95 5.22 22.79 -7.37
C SER A 95 5.66 22.33 -5.98
N TYR A 96 5.08 21.25 -5.47
CA TYR A 96 5.49 20.68 -4.20
C TYR A 96 5.34 19.16 -4.15
N ILE A 97 6.10 18.56 -3.22
CA ILE A 97 5.93 17.17 -2.80
C ILE A 97 5.46 17.20 -1.34
N SER A 98 4.31 16.61 -1.08
CA SER A 98 3.80 16.32 0.25
C SER A 98 4.05 14.85 0.58
N PHE A 99 4.55 14.58 1.79
CA PHE A 99 4.56 13.25 2.38
C PHE A 99 3.58 13.24 3.55
N GLU A 100 2.54 12.44 3.42
CA GLU A 100 1.33 12.47 4.24
C GLU A 100 1.19 11.15 4.99
N VAL A 101 0.83 11.23 6.27
CA VAL A 101 0.74 10.07 7.16
C VAL A 101 -0.64 10.05 7.81
N PHE A 102 -1.31 8.91 7.70
CA PHE A 102 -2.65 8.66 8.25
C PHE A 102 -2.55 7.62 9.37
N VAL A 103 -3.18 7.92 10.50
CA VAL A 103 -2.99 7.23 11.77
C VAL A 103 -4.34 6.83 12.33
N ASN A 104 -4.45 5.60 12.83
CA ASN A 104 -5.67 5.14 13.48
C ASN A 104 -5.77 5.52 14.96
N SER A 105 -6.89 5.15 15.59
CA SER A 105 -7.16 5.37 17.01
C SER A 105 -6.06 4.80 17.93
N ASN A 106 -5.41 3.70 17.53
CA ASN A 106 -4.31 3.06 18.27
C ASN A 106 -2.94 3.70 18.03
N LYS A 107 -2.89 4.86 17.35
CA LYS A 107 -1.65 5.58 17.02
C LYS A 107 -0.70 4.77 16.12
N ILE A 108 -1.26 3.87 15.32
CA ILE A 108 -0.54 3.10 14.29
C ILE A 108 -0.78 3.74 12.93
N VAL A 109 0.28 3.88 12.13
CA VAL A 109 0.19 4.40 10.76
C VAL A 109 -0.54 3.37 9.89
N GLU A 110 -1.69 3.75 9.33
CA GLU A 110 -2.46 2.90 8.42
C GLU A 110 -1.97 2.99 6.98
N SER A 111 -1.64 4.21 6.56
CA SER A 111 -1.20 4.51 5.21
C SER A 111 -0.33 5.75 5.16
N GLN A 112 0.41 5.85 4.07
CA GLN A 112 1.22 7.00 3.75
C GLN A 112 1.03 7.36 2.29
N THR A 113 1.03 8.65 1.97
CA THR A 113 0.87 9.15 0.60
C THR A 113 2.01 10.10 0.26
N VAL A 114 2.59 9.92 -0.92
CA VAL A 114 3.42 10.93 -1.57
C VAL A 114 2.54 11.63 -2.60
N ASP A 115 2.23 12.91 -2.38
CA ASP A 115 1.44 13.74 -3.30
C ASP A 115 2.37 14.76 -3.97
N TYR A 116 2.56 14.63 -5.29
CA TYR A 116 3.22 15.63 -6.11
C TYR A 116 2.18 16.52 -6.76
N ARG A 117 2.29 17.83 -6.54
CA ARG A 117 1.45 18.82 -7.20
C ARG A 117 2.27 19.79 -8.02
N ASP A 118 1.78 20.07 -9.22
CA ASP A 118 2.34 21.07 -10.13
C ASP A 118 1.20 21.93 -10.67
N TYR A 119 1.00 23.08 -10.03
CA TYR A 119 -0.04 24.03 -10.41
C TYR A 119 0.37 24.92 -11.59
N SER A 120 1.61 24.80 -12.07
CA SER A 120 2.09 25.56 -13.23
C SER A 120 1.78 24.88 -14.56
N ARG A 121 1.38 23.60 -14.53
CA ARG A 121 1.13 22.77 -15.71
C ARG A 121 -0.26 22.12 -15.63
N MET A 122 -0.90 21.92 -16.78
CA MET A 122 -2.15 21.14 -16.89
C MET A 122 -1.92 19.62 -16.87
N ARG A 123 -0.67 19.15 -16.75
CA ARG A 123 -0.31 17.74 -16.59
C ARG A 123 0.90 17.64 -15.67
N PRO A 124 0.90 16.78 -14.65
CA PRO A 124 2.06 16.63 -13.78
C PRO A 124 3.23 16.05 -14.59
N SER A 125 4.41 16.64 -14.43
CA SER A 125 5.65 16.10 -15.03
C SER A 125 6.13 14.81 -14.38
N LEU A 126 5.62 14.51 -13.18
CA LEU A 126 5.93 13.31 -12.42
C LEU A 126 4.68 12.44 -12.37
N SER A 127 4.83 11.15 -12.72
CA SER A 127 3.79 10.14 -12.57
C SER A 127 4.34 8.92 -11.85
N PHE A 128 3.52 8.33 -10.99
CA PHE A 128 3.85 7.07 -10.33
C PHE A 128 3.35 5.89 -11.16
N THR A 129 4.28 5.20 -11.83
CA THR A 129 3.98 4.02 -12.64
C THR A 129 4.99 2.90 -12.32
N GLN A 130 4.66 1.65 -12.67
CA GLN A 130 5.57 0.50 -12.49
C GLN A 130 6.71 0.46 -13.53
N LYS A 131 6.74 1.41 -14.48
CA LYS A 131 7.81 1.58 -15.47
C LYS A 131 8.77 2.68 -15.05
N ASP A 132 9.99 2.66 -15.60
CA ASP A 132 11.01 3.66 -15.29
C ASP A 132 10.46 5.09 -15.42
N SER A 133 10.52 5.82 -14.33
CA SER A 133 9.86 7.12 -14.17
C SER A 133 10.47 7.89 -12.99
N GLU A 134 10.37 9.22 -13.04
CA GLU A 134 10.76 10.08 -11.92
C GLU A 134 9.98 9.75 -10.63
N GLY A 135 8.74 9.24 -10.76
CA GLY A 135 7.96 8.75 -9.64
C GLY A 135 8.61 7.55 -8.94
N LEU A 136 9.16 6.59 -9.67
CA LEU A 136 9.90 5.46 -9.06
C LEU A 136 11.17 5.90 -8.35
N LYS A 137 11.91 6.86 -8.93
CA LYS A 137 13.09 7.46 -8.29
C LYS A 137 12.72 8.15 -6.98
N LEU A 138 11.59 8.86 -6.97
CA LEU A 138 11.06 9.50 -5.77
C LEU A 138 10.63 8.48 -4.71
N ILE A 139 9.94 7.39 -5.09
CA ILE A 139 9.59 6.28 -4.19
C ILE A 139 10.84 5.71 -3.53
N GLN A 140 11.90 5.44 -4.30
CA GLN A 140 13.16 4.93 -3.76
C GLN A 140 13.82 5.92 -2.79
N LYS A 141 13.76 7.22 -3.11
CA LYS A 141 14.37 8.27 -2.30
C LYS A 141 13.65 8.50 -0.97
N ILE A 142 12.32 8.31 -0.94
CA ILE A 142 11.50 8.48 0.26
C ILE A 142 11.48 7.19 1.11
N TYR A 143 11.32 6.04 0.48
CA TYR A 143 11.11 4.78 1.21
C TYR A 143 12.36 3.92 1.21
N SER A 144 12.61 3.23 0.09
CA SER A 144 13.80 2.40 -0.14
C SER A 144 13.74 1.75 -1.51
N GLU A 145 14.86 1.15 -1.93
CA GLU A 145 14.92 0.26 -3.09
C GLU A 145 13.96 -0.94 -2.96
N GLN A 146 13.74 -1.44 -1.73
CA GLN A 146 12.87 -2.58 -1.49
C GLN A 146 11.40 -2.24 -1.78
N ILE A 147 10.92 -1.08 -1.34
CA ILE A 147 9.56 -0.63 -1.64
C ILE A 147 9.39 -0.39 -3.15
N LYS A 148 10.38 0.22 -3.80
CA LYS A 148 10.37 0.37 -5.27
C LYS A 148 10.23 -0.99 -5.96
N LYS A 149 11.03 -1.98 -5.58
CA LYS A 149 11.00 -3.33 -6.18
C LYS A 149 9.69 -4.07 -5.91
N ASP A 150 9.13 -3.95 -4.71
CA ASP A 150 7.83 -4.57 -4.38
C ASP A 150 6.71 -3.93 -5.23
N PHE A 151 6.69 -2.60 -5.36
CA PHE A 151 5.74 -1.90 -6.21
C PHE A 151 5.86 -2.28 -7.70
N ILE A 152 7.08 -2.35 -8.26
CA ILE A 152 7.29 -2.75 -9.66
C ILE A 152 6.73 -4.16 -9.93
N ARG A 153 6.84 -5.07 -8.96
CA ARG A 153 6.39 -6.47 -9.07
C ARG A 153 4.94 -6.68 -8.65
N ALA A 154 4.30 -5.66 -8.09
CA ALA A 154 2.94 -5.75 -7.57
C ALA A 154 1.95 -6.08 -8.70
N LYS A 155 0.99 -6.95 -8.42
CA LYS A 155 -0.08 -7.27 -9.37
C LYS A 155 -1.10 -6.14 -9.35
N GLN A 156 -1.44 -5.56 -10.50
CA GLN A 156 -2.58 -4.66 -10.57
C GLN A 156 -3.88 -5.46 -10.33
N VAL A 157 -4.63 -5.09 -9.31
CA VAL A 157 -5.87 -5.77 -8.90
C VAL A 157 -7.12 -4.99 -9.29
N GLU A 158 -6.98 -3.68 -9.49
CA GLU A 158 -8.09 -2.80 -9.84
C GLU A 158 -7.59 -1.59 -10.64
N SER A 159 -8.41 -1.08 -11.54
CA SER A 159 -8.15 0.18 -12.25
C SER A 159 -9.49 0.86 -12.56
N ARG A 160 -9.72 2.02 -11.97
CA ARG A 160 -10.96 2.77 -12.12
C ARG A 160 -10.69 4.14 -12.71
N LYS A 161 -11.61 4.59 -13.56
CA LYS A 161 -11.70 6.01 -13.93
C LYS A 161 -12.59 6.69 -12.90
N SER A 162 -12.17 7.83 -12.38
CA SER A 162 -13.08 8.61 -11.53
C SER A 162 -14.11 9.31 -12.40
N ASN A 163 -15.36 9.35 -11.94
CA ASN A 163 -16.45 10.06 -12.62
C ASN A 163 -16.31 11.60 -12.51
N LEU A 164 -15.33 12.11 -11.75
CA LEU A 164 -15.15 13.54 -11.49
C LEU A 164 -14.51 14.31 -12.65
N SER A 165 -13.82 13.65 -13.58
CA SER A 165 -13.29 14.19 -14.85
C SER A 165 -12.74 13.08 -15.75
N ASN A 166 -12.69 13.36 -17.05
CA ASN A 166 -12.27 12.40 -18.08
C ASN A 166 -10.80 11.95 -18.00
N ASN A 167 -9.98 12.53 -17.11
CA ASN A 167 -8.54 12.27 -17.00
C ASN A 167 -8.10 11.61 -15.68
N PHE A 168 -9.03 11.30 -14.78
CA PHE A 168 -8.68 10.67 -13.51
C PHE A 168 -8.51 9.15 -13.66
N LYS A 169 -7.40 8.63 -13.14
CA LYS A 169 -7.20 7.18 -13.05
C LYS A 169 -6.67 6.80 -11.68
N ILE A 170 -7.38 5.90 -11.01
CA ILE A 170 -6.95 5.21 -9.80
C ILE A 170 -6.55 3.80 -10.20
N ASN A 171 -5.34 3.39 -9.84
CA ASN A 171 -4.91 2.00 -9.98
C ASN A 171 -4.55 1.47 -8.59
N ILE A 172 -4.96 0.25 -8.29
CA ILE A 172 -4.60 -0.44 -7.05
C ILE A 172 -3.75 -1.65 -7.41
N TYR A 173 -2.65 -1.81 -6.70
CA TYR A 173 -1.69 -2.88 -6.88
C TYR A 173 -1.46 -3.63 -5.57
N GLN A 174 -1.36 -4.94 -5.65
CA GLN A 174 -1.04 -5.82 -4.53
C GLN A 174 0.39 -6.32 -4.67
N GLY A 175 1.30 -5.82 -3.82
CA GLY A 175 2.67 -6.32 -3.67
C GLY A 175 2.75 -7.52 -2.73
N LYS A 176 3.97 -8.01 -2.50
CA LYS A 176 4.23 -9.05 -1.48
C LYS A 176 4.22 -8.44 -0.07
N LEU A 177 4.62 -7.17 0.04
CA LEU A 177 4.76 -6.49 1.34
C LEU A 177 3.59 -5.55 1.64
N PHE A 178 3.12 -4.81 0.63
CA PHE A 178 2.11 -3.76 0.82
C PHE A 178 1.09 -3.71 -0.32
N ILE A 179 0.01 -2.96 -0.07
CA ILE A 179 -0.91 -2.52 -1.13
C ILE A 179 -0.48 -1.12 -1.56
N TYR A 180 -0.54 -0.87 -2.86
CA TYR A 180 -0.21 0.41 -3.46
C TYR A 180 -1.41 0.98 -4.18
N GLN A 181 -1.59 2.29 -4.09
CA GLN A 181 -2.53 3.01 -4.93
C GLN A 181 -1.76 4.10 -5.68
N THR A 182 -2.02 4.22 -6.98
CA THR A 182 -1.62 5.40 -7.72
C THR A 182 -2.85 6.16 -8.15
N PHE A 183 -2.80 7.47 -7.97
CA PHE A 183 -3.82 8.39 -8.44
C PHE A 183 -3.13 9.42 -9.32
N ASN A 184 -3.72 9.69 -10.48
CA ASN A 184 -3.27 10.76 -11.35
C ASN A 184 -4.46 11.63 -11.74
N ASP A 185 -4.25 12.93 -11.62
CA ASP A 185 -5.08 14.01 -12.12
C ASP A 185 -4.22 14.98 -12.94
N THR A 186 -4.90 15.88 -13.63
CA THR A 186 -4.43 17.07 -14.35
C THR A 186 -3.27 17.78 -13.65
N ASN A 187 -3.30 17.99 -12.33
CA ASN A 187 -2.25 18.74 -11.62
C ASN A 187 -1.59 17.98 -10.46
N SER A 188 -1.99 16.73 -10.22
CA SER A 188 -1.51 15.94 -9.08
C SER A 188 -1.24 14.50 -9.48
N SER A 189 -0.15 13.95 -8.96
CA SER A 189 0.13 12.53 -9.00
C SER A 189 0.40 12.06 -7.58
N GLN A 190 -0.24 10.97 -7.17
CA GLN A 190 -0.12 10.42 -5.83
C GLN A 190 0.31 8.97 -5.87
N PHE A 191 1.14 8.60 -4.90
CA PHE A 191 1.50 7.23 -4.59
C PHE A 191 1.23 6.97 -3.11
N SER A 192 0.30 6.06 -2.85
CA SER A 192 -0.04 5.65 -1.50
C SER A 192 0.42 4.23 -1.24
N ILE A 193 0.93 3.99 -0.03
CA ILE A 193 1.28 2.68 0.50
C ILE A 193 0.39 2.38 1.71
N PHE A 194 -0.20 1.18 1.72
CA PHE A 194 -1.11 0.71 2.76
C PHE A 194 -0.65 -0.66 3.26
N ARG A 195 -1.02 -0.97 4.51
CA ARG A 195 -0.88 -2.34 5.00
C ARG A 195 -1.70 -3.34 4.15
N PRO A 196 -1.28 -4.62 4.06
CA PRO A 196 -1.99 -5.65 3.31
C PRO A 196 -3.49 -5.75 3.60
N GLU A 197 -3.90 -5.53 4.85
CA GLU A 197 -5.30 -5.69 5.28
C GLU A 197 -6.24 -4.60 4.73
N ALA A 198 -5.68 -3.51 4.23
CA ALA A 198 -6.47 -2.43 3.63
C ALA A 198 -7.09 -2.82 2.28
N LEU A 199 -6.65 -3.91 1.63
CA LEU A 199 -7.08 -4.27 0.27
C LEU A 199 -8.60 -4.35 0.14
N ASN A 200 -9.27 -5.09 1.03
CA ASN A 200 -10.72 -5.27 0.97
C ASN A 200 -11.48 -3.96 1.17
N ARG A 201 -10.93 -3.02 1.96
CA ARG A 201 -11.51 -1.69 2.15
C ARG A 201 -11.36 -0.85 0.87
N LEU A 202 -10.18 -0.90 0.25
CA LEU A 202 -9.90 -0.16 -0.98
C LEU A 202 -10.70 -0.64 -2.19
N LEU A 203 -11.04 -1.93 -2.26
CA LEU A 203 -11.82 -2.48 -3.37
C LEU A 203 -13.34 -2.21 -3.26
N LYS A 204 -13.84 -1.87 -2.07
CA LYS A 204 -15.28 -1.62 -1.84
C LYS A 204 -15.73 -0.19 -2.14
N ASN A 205 -14.79 0.76 -2.13
CA ASN A 205 -15.00 2.17 -2.46
C ASN A 205 -14.58 2.40 -3.91
#